data_AF-A0A455SF44-F1
#
_entry.id   AF-A0A455SF44-F1
#
_cell.length_a   1.000
_cell.length_b   1.000
_cell.length_c   1.000
_cell.angle_alpha   90.00
_cell.angle_beta   90.00
_cell.angle_gamma   90.00
#
_symmetry.space_group_name_H-M   'P 1'
#
loop_
_entity.id
_entity.type
_entity.pdbx_description
1 polymer ?
#
loop_
_entity_poly.entity_id
_entity_poly.type
_entity_poly.pdbx_seq_one_letter_code
_entity_poly.pdbx_strand_id
1 'polypeptide(L)'
;MSRALAMLKLGPRDAKVAQALTMVDDAADAIDADPIEDFYIRALITGTLTGLHAGGYHLGRSETLNAAGLPGQALAELNQVRQLRQGKTYSGDETRYQAWFDLLMSETYMNLGDYPEATARAKNALVTFHLIHSPRNMASIKDIQSRLALSSYGKSIDVKELNDMLQEWYKPE
;
A
#
# COMPACT_ATOMS: atom_id res chain seq x y z
N MET A 1 -16.68 13.31 24.06
CA MET A 1 -16.70 12.02 24.80
C MET A 1 -17.11 10.80 23.97
N SER A 2 -17.52 10.92 22.71
CA SER A 2 -18.14 9.79 21.96
C SER A 2 -17.18 8.81 21.26
N ARG A 3 -15.93 9.20 20.96
CA ARG A 3 -14.98 8.34 20.21
C ARG A 3 -14.32 7.25 21.08
N ALA A 4 -13.88 7.59 22.29
CA ALA A 4 -13.24 6.63 23.21
C ALA A 4 -14.18 5.49 23.64
N LEU A 5 -15.47 5.78 23.80
CA LEU A 5 -16.50 4.77 24.12
C LEU A 5 -16.83 3.85 22.93
N ALA A 6 -16.66 4.31 21.69
CA ALA A 6 -16.86 3.49 20.49
C ALA A 6 -15.72 2.47 20.31
N MET A 7 -14.47 2.86 20.61
CA MET A 7 -13.32 1.95 20.56
C MET A 7 -13.37 0.85 21.62
N LEU A 8 -14.01 1.10 22.77
CA LEU A 8 -14.20 0.10 23.84
C LEU A 8 -15.17 -1.04 23.48
N LYS A 9 -16.00 -0.89 22.44
CA LYS A 9 -16.94 -1.94 21.97
C LYS A 9 -16.35 -2.88 20.92
N LEU A 10 -15.16 -2.60 20.44
CA LEU A 10 -14.48 -3.33 19.37
C LEU A 10 -13.56 -4.40 19.98
N GLY A 11 -13.48 -5.59 19.37
CA GLY A 11 -12.53 -6.63 19.80
C GLY A 11 -11.08 -6.14 19.70
N PRO A 12 -10.09 -6.82 20.31
CA PRO A 12 -8.70 -6.34 20.34
C PRO A 12 -8.07 -6.07 18.96
N ARG A 13 -8.50 -6.81 17.93
CA ARG A 13 -8.11 -6.59 16.54
C ARG A 13 -8.78 -5.35 15.96
N ASP A 14 -10.08 -5.22 16.17
CA ASP A 14 -10.89 -4.12 15.66
C ASP A 14 -10.51 -2.79 16.31
N ALA A 15 -10.12 -2.80 17.59
CA ALA A 15 -9.60 -1.64 18.30
C ALA A 15 -8.24 -1.17 17.74
N LYS A 16 -7.35 -2.09 17.36
CA LYS A 16 -6.07 -1.76 16.71
C LYS A 16 -6.27 -1.22 15.29
N VAL A 17 -7.19 -1.80 14.52
CA VAL A 17 -7.58 -1.28 13.20
C VAL A 17 -8.18 0.12 13.32
N ALA A 18 -9.09 0.33 14.27
CA ALA A 18 -9.68 1.65 14.53
C ALA A 18 -8.62 2.67 14.97
N GLN A 19 -7.64 2.26 15.79
CA GLN A 19 -6.54 3.11 16.19
C GLN A 19 -5.66 3.49 14.99
N ALA A 20 -5.27 2.53 14.15
CA ALA A 20 -4.49 2.78 12.95
C ALA A 20 -5.23 3.73 11.99
N LEU A 21 -6.53 3.51 11.75
CA LEU A 21 -7.35 4.39 10.91
C LEU A 21 -7.46 5.81 11.51
N THR A 22 -7.58 5.93 12.84
CA THR A 22 -7.62 7.24 13.51
C THR A 22 -6.30 7.99 13.33
N MET A 23 -5.15 7.31 13.49
CA MET A 23 -3.84 7.93 13.29
C MET A 23 -3.62 8.37 11.83
N VAL A 24 -4.19 7.64 10.86
CA VAL A 24 -4.18 8.05 9.45
C VAL A 24 -5.07 9.27 9.22
N ASP A 25 -6.26 9.34 9.82
CA ASP A 25 -7.13 10.51 9.73
C ASP A 25 -6.48 11.76 10.34
N ASP A 26 -5.79 11.63 11.48
CA ASP A 26 -5.06 12.74 12.10
C ASP A 26 -3.89 13.24 11.23
N ALA A 27 -3.31 12.37 10.39
CA ALA A 27 -2.27 12.76 9.43
C ALA A 27 -2.81 13.56 8.23
N ALA A 28 -4.12 13.50 7.96
CA ALA A 28 -4.75 14.23 6.85
C ALA A 28 -4.63 15.74 7.01
N ASP A 29 -4.71 16.23 8.26
CA ASP A 29 -4.61 17.65 8.60
C ASP A 29 -3.19 18.21 8.42
N ALA A 30 -2.19 17.36 8.21
CA ALA A 30 -0.78 17.73 8.02
C ALA A 30 -0.33 17.72 6.54
N ILE A 31 -1.19 17.32 5.61
CA ILE A 31 -0.89 17.26 4.17
C ILE A 31 -0.88 18.67 3.57
N ASP A 32 0.05 18.95 2.66
CA ASP A 32 0.20 20.26 1.97
C ASP A 32 0.50 21.44 2.92
N ALA A 33 0.92 21.20 4.17
CA ALA A 33 1.42 22.24 5.07
C ALA A 33 2.75 22.83 4.54
N ASP A 34 2.94 24.14 4.72
CA ASP A 34 4.14 24.85 4.24
C ASP A 34 5.43 24.18 4.75
N PRO A 35 6.45 24.01 3.88
CA PRO A 35 7.70 23.38 4.28
C PRO A 35 8.41 24.23 5.34
N ILE A 36 8.45 23.73 6.57
CA ILE A 36 9.23 24.34 7.66
C ILE A 36 10.72 24.21 7.30
N GLU A 37 11.40 25.28 6.88
CA GLU A 37 12.77 25.24 6.34
C GLU A 37 13.80 24.58 7.28
N ASP A 38 13.63 24.74 8.59
CA ASP A 38 14.52 24.17 9.60
C ASP A 38 14.19 22.70 9.90
N PHE A 39 15.17 21.81 9.68
CA PHE A 39 15.05 20.37 9.88
C PHE A 39 14.69 19.97 11.33
N TYR A 40 15.25 20.66 12.33
CA TYR A 40 15.02 20.35 13.74
C TYR A 40 13.66 20.84 14.21
N ILE A 41 13.24 22.04 13.78
CA ILE A 41 11.90 22.57 14.03
C ILE A 41 10.84 21.71 13.34
N ARG A 42 11.12 21.25 12.11
CA ARG A 42 10.24 20.33 11.37
C ARG A 42 10.05 19.01 12.11
N ALA A 43 11.13 18.36 12.54
CA ALA A 43 11.06 17.11 13.30
C ALA A 43 10.33 17.26 14.65
N LEU A 44 10.45 18.42 15.31
CA LEU A 44 9.74 18.73 16.55
C LEU A 44 8.24 18.99 16.35
N ILE A 45 7.85 19.63 15.25
CA ILE A 45 6.46 20.05 14.99
C ILE A 45 5.63 18.95 14.32
N THR A 46 6.22 18.19 13.39
CA THR A 46 5.49 17.18 12.60
C THR A 46 5.88 15.73 12.91
N GLY A 47 6.90 15.49 13.75
CA GLY A 47 7.36 14.14 14.08
C GLY A 47 7.89 13.37 12.85
N THR A 48 7.58 12.07 12.73
CA THR A 48 7.93 11.21 11.58
C THR A 48 7.15 11.52 10.29
N LEU A 49 6.31 12.56 10.27
CA LEU A 49 5.51 12.96 9.11
C LEU A 49 6.31 13.77 8.07
N THR A 50 7.63 13.87 8.24
CA THR A 50 8.54 14.43 7.22
C THR A 50 8.44 13.64 5.92
N GLY A 51 7.93 14.28 4.85
CA GLY A 51 7.76 13.64 3.55
C GLY A 51 6.34 13.17 3.23
N LEU A 52 5.33 13.51 4.05
CA LEU A 52 3.92 13.36 3.68
C LEU A 52 3.58 14.34 2.54
N HIS A 53 3.85 13.95 1.31
CA HIS A 53 3.14 14.49 0.16
C HIS A 53 1.85 13.68 -0.03
N ALA A 54 0.85 14.27 -0.69
CA ALA A 54 -0.47 13.66 -0.87
C ALA A 54 -0.40 12.21 -1.37
N GLY A 55 0.53 11.91 -2.28
CA GLY A 55 0.76 10.53 -2.75
C GLY A 55 1.13 9.54 -1.65
N GLY A 56 2.08 9.88 -0.77
CA GLY A 56 2.51 9.02 0.33
C GLY A 56 1.40 8.79 1.35
N TYR A 57 0.61 9.83 1.63
CA TYR A 57 -0.57 9.72 2.48
C TYR A 57 -1.61 8.74 1.92
N HIS A 58 -2.04 8.95 0.67
CA HIS A 58 -3.07 8.11 0.06
C HIS A 58 -2.60 6.66 -0.10
N LEU A 59 -1.31 6.43 -0.40
CA LEU A 59 -0.74 5.08 -0.39
C LEU A 59 -0.79 4.44 1.00
N GLY A 60 -0.28 5.11 2.04
CA GLY A 60 -0.28 4.55 3.41
C GLY A 60 -1.69 4.31 3.95
N ARG A 61 -2.64 5.18 3.62
CA ARG A 61 -4.05 4.99 3.94
C ARG A 61 -4.63 3.77 3.23
N SER A 62 -4.33 3.60 1.94
CA SER A 62 -4.80 2.43 1.18
C SER A 62 -4.24 1.11 1.72
N GLU A 63 -2.97 1.07 2.14
CA GLU A 63 -2.35 -0.09 2.78
C GLU A 63 -3.08 -0.46 4.09
N THR A 64 -3.36 0.55 4.92
CA THR A 64 -4.11 0.36 6.18
C THR A 64 -5.52 -0.17 5.92
N LEU A 65 -6.22 0.37 4.91
CA LEU A 65 -7.57 -0.05 4.52
C LEU A 65 -7.58 -1.47 3.95
N ASN A 66 -6.57 -1.87 3.18
CA ASN A 66 -6.42 -3.24 2.71
C ASN A 66 -6.22 -4.22 3.88
N ALA A 67 -5.32 -3.91 4.80
CA ALA A 67 -5.09 -4.72 6.00
C ALA A 67 -6.34 -4.81 6.90
N ALA A 68 -7.18 -3.78 6.90
CA ALA A 68 -8.46 -3.73 7.59
C ALA A 68 -9.60 -4.51 6.89
N GLY A 69 -9.37 -5.05 5.69
CA GLY A 69 -10.42 -5.73 4.92
C GLY A 69 -11.45 -4.78 4.33
N LEU A 70 -11.06 -3.54 4.04
CA LEU A 70 -11.89 -2.49 3.45
C LEU A 70 -11.43 -2.15 2.01
N PRO A 71 -11.37 -3.12 1.08
CA PRO A 71 -10.69 -2.94 -0.20
C PRO A 71 -11.38 -1.94 -1.13
N GLY A 72 -12.70 -1.75 -1.01
CA GLY A 72 -13.40 -0.70 -1.77
C GLY A 72 -12.95 0.72 -1.39
N GLN A 73 -12.64 0.94 -0.11
CA GLN A 73 -12.12 2.22 0.37
C GLN A 73 -10.64 2.37 0.00
N ALA A 74 -9.85 1.29 0.11
CA ALA A 74 -8.46 1.29 -0.35
C ALA A 74 -8.35 1.65 -1.83
N LEU A 75 -9.23 1.11 -2.68
CA LEU A 75 -9.29 1.45 -4.10
C LEU A 75 -9.61 2.93 -4.33
N ALA A 76 -10.48 3.52 -3.52
CA ALA A 76 -10.80 4.94 -3.63
C ALA A 76 -9.57 5.82 -3.38
N GLU A 77 -8.78 5.49 -2.35
CA GLU A 77 -7.51 6.19 -2.04
C GLU A 77 -6.46 6.00 -3.15
N LEU A 78 -6.32 4.78 -3.68
CA LEU A 78 -5.43 4.52 -4.81
C LEU A 78 -5.86 5.27 -6.09
N ASN A 79 -7.17 5.47 -6.29
CA ASN A 79 -7.65 6.31 -7.37
C ASN A 79 -7.32 7.80 -7.16
N GLN A 80 -7.25 8.28 -5.91
CA GLN A 80 -6.74 9.64 -5.63
C GLN A 80 -5.28 9.76 -6.03
N VAL A 81 -4.45 8.75 -5.72
CA VAL A 81 -3.04 8.71 -6.14
C VAL A 81 -2.88 8.89 -7.66
N ARG A 82 -3.70 8.21 -8.47
CA ARG A 82 -3.64 8.33 -9.96
C ARG A 82 -4.00 9.73 -10.47
N GLN A 83 -4.76 10.50 -9.70
CA GLN A 83 -5.22 11.83 -10.08
C GLN A 83 -4.23 12.93 -9.67
N LEU A 84 -3.21 12.61 -8.87
CA LEU A 84 -2.20 13.56 -8.46
C LEU A 84 -1.34 13.99 -9.66
N ARG A 85 -1.13 15.30 -9.81
CA ARG A 85 -0.22 15.87 -10.82
C ARG A 85 1.25 15.66 -10.41
N GLN A 86 2.15 15.65 -11.40
CA GLN A 86 3.60 15.64 -11.18
C GLN A 86 4.01 16.69 -10.13
N GLY A 87 4.84 16.30 -9.17
CA GLY A 87 5.28 17.15 -8.05
C GLY A 87 4.46 17.04 -6.76
N LYS A 88 3.29 16.35 -6.77
CA LYS A 88 2.56 15.95 -5.54
C LYS A 88 2.89 14.50 -5.09
N THR A 89 3.95 13.94 -5.67
CA THR A 89 4.46 12.57 -5.52
C THR A 89 5.95 12.60 -5.12
N TYR A 90 6.60 11.45 -4.96
CA TYR A 90 8.04 11.33 -4.68
C TYR A 90 8.88 11.69 -5.91
N SER A 91 8.97 12.97 -6.28
CA SER A 91 9.65 13.52 -7.47
C SER A 91 11.06 12.97 -7.81
N GLY A 92 11.76 12.29 -6.89
CA GLY A 92 13.05 11.61 -7.13
C GLY A 92 13.02 10.08 -7.13
N ASP A 93 11.90 9.43 -6.79
CA ASP A 93 11.78 7.97 -6.65
C ASP A 93 10.44 7.44 -7.22
N GLU A 94 10.03 7.98 -8.38
CA GLU A 94 8.77 7.61 -9.03
C GLU A 94 8.71 6.12 -9.38
N THR A 95 9.85 5.48 -9.65
CA THR A 95 9.92 4.04 -9.96
C THR A 95 9.56 3.17 -8.76
N ARG A 96 10.13 3.41 -7.56
CA ARG A 96 9.75 2.65 -6.36
C ARG A 96 8.33 2.96 -5.95
N TYR A 97 7.93 4.23 -6.06
CA TYR A 97 6.58 4.67 -5.77
C TYR A 97 5.55 3.96 -6.65
N GLN A 98 5.78 3.90 -7.96
CA GLN A 98 4.89 3.24 -8.90
C GLN A 98 4.82 1.73 -8.63
N ALA A 99 5.94 1.09 -8.30
CA ALA A 99 5.93 -0.32 -7.91
C ALA A 99 5.16 -0.58 -6.61
N TRP A 100 5.27 0.33 -5.63
CA TRP A 100 4.48 0.26 -4.40
C TRP A 100 2.99 0.46 -4.67
N PHE A 101 2.64 1.42 -5.53
CA PHE A 101 1.27 1.61 -6.00
C PHE A 101 0.71 0.35 -6.66
N ASP A 102 1.46 -0.30 -7.56
CA ASP A 102 1.03 -1.53 -8.21
C ASP A 102 0.93 -2.70 -7.21
N LEU A 103 1.79 -2.79 -6.19
CA LEU A 103 1.65 -3.77 -5.11
C LEU A 103 0.32 -3.58 -4.34
N LEU A 104 0.02 -2.34 -3.92
CA LEU A 104 -1.21 -2.06 -3.17
C LEU A 104 -2.46 -2.24 -4.04
N MET A 105 -2.41 -1.88 -5.33
CA MET A 105 -3.48 -2.19 -6.27
C MET A 105 -3.69 -3.68 -6.42
N SER A 106 -2.61 -4.47 -6.51
CA SER A 106 -2.68 -5.92 -6.58
C SER A 106 -3.40 -6.52 -5.37
N GLU A 107 -3.01 -6.11 -4.17
CA GLU A 107 -3.65 -6.56 -2.93
C GLU A 107 -5.12 -6.13 -2.84
N THR A 108 -5.43 -4.90 -3.27
CA THR A 108 -6.80 -4.38 -3.30
C THR A 108 -7.69 -5.23 -4.21
N TYR A 109 -7.26 -5.47 -5.45
CA TYR A 109 -8.02 -6.28 -6.41
C TYR A 109 -8.13 -7.73 -5.99
N MET A 110 -7.09 -8.28 -5.35
CA MET A 110 -7.14 -9.61 -4.75
C MET A 110 -8.28 -9.71 -3.71
N ASN A 111 -8.40 -8.69 -2.85
CA ASN A 111 -9.46 -8.63 -1.83
C ASN A 111 -10.86 -8.35 -2.42
N LEU A 112 -10.94 -7.72 -3.60
CA LEU A 112 -12.19 -7.53 -4.35
C LEU A 112 -12.60 -8.75 -5.19
N GLY A 113 -11.72 -9.75 -5.33
CA GLY A 113 -11.93 -10.93 -6.17
C GLY A 113 -11.65 -10.71 -7.66
N ASP A 114 -11.09 -9.56 -8.04
CA ASP A 114 -10.63 -9.30 -9.41
C ASP A 114 -9.21 -9.87 -9.59
N TYR A 115 -9.15 -11.20 -9.65
CA TYR A 115 -7.88 -11.93 -9.72
C TYR A 115 -7.06 -11.65 -10.98
N PRO A 116 -7.64 -11.43 -12.18
CA PRO A 116 -6.87 -11.01 -13.36
C PRO A 116 -6.12 -9.69 -13.14
N GLU A 117 -6.80 -8.63 -12.69
CA GLU A 117 -6.16 -7.33 -12.46
C GLU A 117 -5.15 -7.43 -11.29
N ALA A 118 -5.49 -8.16 -10.23
CA ALA A 118 -4.56 -8.42 -9.14
C ALA A 118 -3.24 -9.05 -9.63
N THR A 119 -3.33 -10.04 -10.52
CA THR A 119 -2.17 -10.74 -11.07
C THR A 119 -1.35 -9.82 -11.99
N ALA A 120 -1.99 -9.04 -12.85
CA ALA A 120 -1.32 -8.10 -13.73
C ALA A 120 -0.52 -7.05 -12.94
N ARG A 121 -1.13 -6.49 -11.88
CA ARG A 121 -0.48 -5.54 -10.98
C ARG A 121 0.71 -6.15 -10.22
N ALA A 122 0.55 -7.39 -9.75
CA ALA A 122 1.63 -8.12 -9.08
C ALA A 122 2.84 -8.33 -10.02
N LYS A 123 2.59 -8.72 -11.29
CA LYS A 123 3.64 -8.89 -12.30
C LYS A 123 4.42 -7.58 -12.52
N ASN A 124 3.72 -6.46 -12.67
CA ASN A 124 4.34 -5.14 -12.86
C ASN A 124 5.23 -4.75 -11.67
N ALA A 125 4.71 -4.88 -10.45
CA ALA A 125 5.45 -4.57 -9.23
C ALA A 125 6.69 -5.48 -9.06
N LEU A 126 6.57 -6.77 -9.39
CA LEU A 126 7.65 -7.75 -9.27
C LEU A 126 8.86 -7.39 -10.15
N VAL A 127 8.62 -6.97 -11.40
CA VAL A 127 9.70 -6.56 -12.31
C VAL A 127 10.53 -5.45 -11.66
N THR A 128 9.88 -4.41 -11.14
CA THR A 128 10.58 -3.30 -10.49
C THR A 128 11.25 -3.73 -9.19
N PHE A 129 10.59 -4.50 -8.33
CA PHE A 129 11.17 -4.95 -7.07
C PHE A 129 12.38 -5.86 -7.25
N HIS A 130 12.40 -6.67 -8.31
CA HIS A 130 13.57 -7.42 -8.70
C HIS A 130 14.73 -6.48 -9.12
N LEU A 131 14.45 -5.52 -10.01
CA LEU A 131 15.45 -4.57 -10.52
C LEU A 131 16.10 -3.72 -9.41
N ILE A 132 15.34 -3.33 -8.39
CA ILE A 132 15.86 -2.53 -7.27
C ILE A 132 16.37 -3.38 -6.10
N HIS A 133 16.40 -4.71 -6.25
CA HIS A 133 16.78 -5.68 -5.22
C HIS A 133 16.03 -5.48 -3.89
N SER A 134 14.69 -5.47 -3.93
CA SER A 134 13.84 -5.35 -2.74
C SER A 134 13.27 -6.71 -2.30
N PRO A 135 14.03 -7.56 -1.58
CA PRO A 135 13.60 -8.91 -1.22
C PRO A 135 12.35 -8.92 -0.34
N ARG A 136 12.18 -7.90 0.52
CA ARG A 136 10.98 -7.73 1.34
C ARG A 136 9.74 -7.59 0.47
N ASN A 137 9.78 -6.74 -0.56
CA ASN A 137 8.61 -6.52 -1.40
C ASN A 137 8.36 -7.69 -2.36
N MET A 138 9.41 -8.39 -2.80
CA MET A 138 9.25 -9.66 -3.53
C MET A 138 8.57 -10.74 -2.68
N ALA A 139 8.84 -10.77 -1.36
CA ALA A 139 8.12 -11.65 -0.44
C ALA A 139 6.61 -11.29 -0.35
N SER A 140 6.26 -10.00 -0.35
CA SER A 140 4.85 -9.57 -0.43
C SER A 140 4.17 -10.04 -1.71
N ILE A 141 4.86 -9.97 -2.85
CA ILE A 141 4.34 -10.51 -4.12
C ILE A 141 4.15 -12.04 -4.05
N LYS A 142 5.07 -12.75 -3.38
CA LYS A 142 4.94 -14.20 -3.17
C LYS A 142 3.73 -14.56 -2.31
N ASP A 143 3.40 -13.77 -1.29
CA ASP A 143 2.16 -13.95 -0.52
C ASP A 143 0.92 -13.78 -1.41
N ILE A 144 0.87 -12.70 -2.19
CA ILE A 144 -0.21 -12.46 -3.16
C ILE A 144 -0.33 -13.63 -4.15
N GLN A 145 0.78 -14.10 -4.71
CA GLN A 145 0.79 -15.23 -5.64
C GLN A 145 0.25 -16.50 -4.97
N SER A 146 0.62 -16.76 -3.71
CA SER A 146 0.14 -17.93 -2.96
C SER A 146 -1.38 -17.87 -2.75
N ARG A 147 -1.90 -16.67 -2.44
CA ARG A 147 -3.35 -16.45 -2.29
C ARG A 147 -4.08 -16.56 -3.63
N LEU A 148 -3.49 -16.06 -4.72
CA LEU A 148 -4.04 -16.21 -6.08
C LEU A 148 -4.13 -17.68 -6.49
N ALA A 149 -3.10 -18.48 -6.20
CA ALA A 149 -3.06 -19.91 -6.49
C ALA A 149 -4.17 -20.72 -5.77
N LEU A 150 -4.61 -20.25 -4.60
CA LEU A 150 -5.71 -20.84 -3.84
C LEU A 150 -7.10 -20.32 -4.26
N SER A 151 -7.16 -19.30 -5.11
CA SER A 151 -8.42 -18.71 -5.57
C SER A 151 -9.07 -19.53 -6.70
N SER A 152 -10.29 -19.17 -7.09
CA SER A 152 -10.95 -19.75 -8.27
C SER A 152 -10.20 -19.49 -9.59
N TYR A 153 -9.27 -18.53 -9.60
CA TYR A 153 -8.43 -18.16 -10.74
C TYR A 153 -7.04 -18.82 -10.71
N GLY A 154 -6.70 -19.59 -9.67
CA GLY A 154 -5.35 -20.08 -9.42
C GLY A 154 -4.73 -21.00 -10.48
N LYS A 155 -5.55 -21.56 -11.39
CA LYS A 155 -5.08 -22.39 -12.53
C LYS A 155 -4.86 -21.60 -13.82
N SER A 156 -5.01 -20.28 -13.79
CA SER A 156 -4.82 -19.44 -14.97
C SER A 156 -3.36 -19.43 -15.40
N ILE A 157 -3.14 -19.13 -16.69
CA ILE A 157 -1.79 -18.95 -17.22
C ILE A 157 -1.08 -17.76 -16.57
N ASP A 158 -1.81 -16.70 -16.25
CA ASP A 158 -1.27 -15.51 -15.58
C ASP A 158 -0.69 -15.82 -14.20
N VAL A 159 -1.37 -16.65 -13.40
CA VAL A 159 -0.88 -17.06 -12.07
C VAL A 159 0.33 -17.96 -12.19
N LYS A 160 0.37 -18.83 -13.21
CA LYS A 160 1.53 -19.65 -13.52
C LYS A 160 2.74 -18.78 -13.92
N GLU A 161 2.55 -17.82 -14.82
CA GLU A 161 3.61 -16.89 -15.23
C GLU A 161 4.17 -16.11 -14.05
N LEU A 162 3.32 -15.57 -13.17
CA LEU A 162 3.76 -14.88 -11.97
C LEU A 162 4.59 -15.80 -11.05
N ASN A 163 4.18 -17.06 -10.90
CA ASN A 163 4.95 -18.05 -10.16
C ASN A 163 6.31 -18.34 -10.82
N ASP A 164 6.34 -18.50 -12.14
CA ASP A 164 7.57 -18.79 -12.88
C ASP A 164 8.57 -17.64 -12.74
N MET A 165 8.11 -16.38 -12.83
CA MET A 165 8.93 -15.18 -12.56
C MET A 165 9.50 -15.18 -11.13
N LEU A 166 8.69 -15.53 -10.12
CA LEU A 166 9.16 -15.62 -8.74
C LEU A 166 10.19 -16.74 -8.54
N GLN A 167 10.02 -17.91 -9.16
CA GLN A 167 11.01 -18.99 -9.04
C GLN A 167 12.36 -18.62 -9.65
N GLU A 168 12.34 -17.87 -10.75
CA GLU A 168 13.57 -17.40 -11.40
C GLU A 168 14.29 -16.33 -10.57
N TRP A 169 13.54 -15.35 -10.04
CA TRP A 169 14.09 -14.12 -9.47
C TRP A 169 14.14 -14.09 -7.95
N TYR A 170 13.33 -14.90 -7.27
CA TYR A 170 13.24 -14.97 -5.81
C TYR A 170 13.79 -16.32 -5.31
N LYS A 171 15.12 -16.40 -5.23
CA LYS A 171 15.80 -17.52 -4.57
C LYS A 171 15.95 -17.19 -3.09
N PRO A 172 15.32 -17.94 -2.16
CA PRO A 172 15.67 -17.81 -0.75
C PRO A 172 17.15 -18.22 -0.59
N GLU A 173 17.93 -17.36 0.06
CA GLU A 173 19.23 -17.75 0.62
C GLU A 173 19.04 -18.72 1.79
#